data_AF-A0A3A8ZDS9-F1
#
_entry.id   AF-A0A3A8ZDS9-F1
#
_cell.length_a   1.000
_cell.length_b   1.000
_cell.length_c   1.000
_cell.angle_alpha   90.00
_cell.angle_beta   90.00
_cell.angle_gamma   90.00
#
_symmetry.space_group_name_H-M   'P 1'
#
loop_
_entity.id
_entity.type
_entity.pdbx_description
1 polymer ?
#
loop_
_entity_poly.entity_id
_entity_poly.type
_entity_poly.pdbx_seq_one_letter_code
_entity_poly.pdbx_strand_id
1 'polypeptide(L)'
;MFAYHVITDKPIQLGKQMIFDKTHHNGVYKRVYDKIEIVNDIYKNPTKYNSDSLEYSVMVALRELALEEVRLEKYPAYPSRMSCLYVSKTLKEADDWGKYFAEIGRPTYSIAKLEIKGSCFVL
;
A
#
# COMPACT_ATOMS: atom_id res chain seq x y z
N MET A 1 8.37 -9.31 15.66
CA MET A 1 9.19 -9.41 14.41
C MET A 1 9.91 -8.09 14.20
N PHE A 2 11.08 -8.09 13.56
CA PHE A 2 11.72 -6.85 13.11
C PHE A 2 11.65 -6.72 11.59
N ALA A 3 11.46 -5.48 11.11
CA ALA A 3 11.51 -5.11 9.70
C ALA A 3 12.07 -3.69 9.55
N TYR A 4 12.27 -3.26 8.31
CA TYR A 4 12.81 -1.95 7.98
C TYR A 4 11.83 -1.19 7.09
N HIS A 5 11.64 0.10 7.35
CA HIS A 5 10.74 0.94 6.56
C HIS A 5 11.45 2.21 6.14
N VAL A 6 11.36 2.53 4.85
CA VAL A 6 11.86 3.79 4.29
C VAL A 6 10.84 4.88 4.60
N ILE A 7 11.24 5.85 5.42
CA ILE A 7 10.40 7.00 5.76
C ILE A 7 10.38 7.97 4.58
N THR A 8 9.20 8.11 3.97
CA THR A 8 8.91 9.05 2.90
C THR A 8 7.74 9.95 3.30
N ASP A 9 7.48 11.03 2.57
CA ASP A 9 6.44 12.04 2.83
C ASP A 9 6.70 12.93 4.07
N LYS A 10 6.78 12.36 5.27
CA LYS A 10 7.05 13.11 6.52
C LYS A 10 8.03 12.38 7.43
N PRO A 11 8.98 13.09 8.08
CA PRO A 11 9.87 12.48 9.08
C PRO A 11 9.09 11.85 10.24
N ILE A 12 9.59 10.72 10.75
CA ILE A 12 9.02 10.00 11.90
C ILE A 12 10.05 9.97 13.03
N GLN A 13 9.59 10.24 14.26
CA GLN A 13 10.42 10.20 15.46
C GLN A 13 10.52 8.77 16.04
N LEU A 14 11.63 8.47 16.70
CA LEU A 14 11.84 7.22 17.41
C LEU A 14 10.77 7.01 18.49
N GLY A 15 10.30 5.76 18.65
CA GLY A 15 9.26 5.41 19.63
C GLY A 15 7.83 5.69 19.17
N LYS A 16 7.64 6.31 17.99
CA LYS A 16 6.30 6.49 17.42
C LYS A 16 5.64 5.14 17.14
N GLN A 17 4.42 4.97 17.65
CA GLN A 17 3.58 3.83 17.33
C GLN A 17 2.73 4.14 16.08
N MET A 18 2.60 3.14 15.21
CA MET A 18 1.75 3.17 14.02
C MET A 18 0.77 2.01 14.12
N ILE A 19 -0.52 2.31 13.93
CA ILE A 19 -1.60 1.33 14.03
C ILE A 19 -2.21 1.20 12.63
N PHE A 20 -2.37 -0.04 12.18
CA PHE A 20 -3.06 -0.38 10.94
C PHE A 20 -4.13 -1.42 11.28
N ASP A 21 -5.38 -1.02 11.16
CA ASP A 21 -6.54 -1.86 11.46
C ASP A 21 -7.71 -1.51 10.52
N LYS A 22 -8.92 -1.93 10.86
CA LYS A 22 -10.11 -1.68 10.02
C LYS A 22 -10.49 -0.19 9.91
N THR A 23 -9.95 0.66 10.77
CA THR A 23 -10.25 2.10 10.84
C THR A 23 -9.04 2.98 10.52
N HIS A 24 -7.82 2.43 10.64
CA HIS A 24 -6.57 3.13 10.36
C HIS A 24 -5.98 2.69 9.01
N HIS A 25 -6.47 3.32 7.94
CA HIS A 25 -6.05 3.00 6.59
C HIS A 25 -4.80 3.76 6.13
N ASN A 26 -4.10 3.19 5.14
CA ASN A 26 -2.92 3.82 4.56
C ASN A 26 -3.28 4.73 3.37
N GLY A 27 -2.28 5.42 2.81
CA GLY A 27 -2.49 6.29 1.65
C GLY A 27 -2.97 5.58 0.37
N VAL A 28 -2.81 4.25 0.27
CA VAL A 28 -3.36 3.47 -0.86
C VAL A 28 -4.88 3.45 -0.77
N TYR A 29 -5.43 3.16 0.41
CA TYR A 29 -6.89 3.16 0.63
C TYR A 29 -7.53 4.46 0.14
N LYS A 30 -7.00 5.62 0.56
CA LYS A 30 -7.54 6.91 0.16
C LYS A 30 -7.60 7.04 -1.37
N ARG A 31 -6.49 6.76 -2.06
CA ARG A 31 -6.43 6.84 -3.54
C ARG A 31 -7.37 5.87 -4.25
N VAL A 32 -7.61 4.69 -3.67
CA VAL A 32 -8.56 3.70 -4.20
C VAL A 32 -9.99 4.21 -4.03
N TYR A 33 -10.36 4.65 -2.83
CA TYR A 33 -11.73 5.08 -2.53
C TYR A 33 -12.08 6.43 -3.16
N ASP A 34 -11.11 7.30 -3.41
CA ASP A 34 -11.28 8.50 -4.24
C ASP A 34 -11.73 8.16 -5.68
N LYS A 35 -11.56 6.90 -6.12
CA LYS A 35 -11.97 6.39 -7.45
C LYS A 35 -13.14 5.39 -7.37
N ILE A 36 -13.80 5.25 -6.22
CA ILE A 36 -14.81 4.20 -6.03
C ILE A 36 -16.02 4.35 -6.97
N GLU A 37 -16.43 5.57 -7.27
CA GLU A 37 -17.59 5.82 -8.14
C GLU A 37 -17.35 5.34 -9.57
N ILE A 38 -16.19 5.68 -10.16
CA ILE A 38 -15.84 5.24 -11.52
C ILE A 38 -15.59 3.73 -11.57
N VAL A 39 -14.98 3.15 -10.53
CA VAL A 39 -14.81 1.70 -10.44
C VAL A 39 -16.17 1.00 -10.42
N ASN A 40 -17.12 1.48 -9.61
CA ASN A 40 -18.47 0.93 -9.56
C ASN A 40 -19.20 1.06 -10.89
N ASP A 41 -19.03 2.16 -11.63
CA ASP A 41 -19.62 2.31 -12.96
C ASP A 41 -18.99 1.34 -13.97
N ILE A 42 -17.68 1.13 -13.92
CA ILE A 42 -16.98 0.14 -14.76
C ILE A 42 -17.54 -1.27 -14.53
N TYR A 43 -17.71 -1.68 -13.26
CA TYR A 43 -18.29 -3.00 -12.97
C TYR A 43 -19.73 -3.15 -13.46
N LYS A 44 -20.54 -2.09 -13.37
CA LYS A 44 -21.94 -2.09 -13.86
C LYS A 44 -22.03 -2.04 -15.38
N ASN A 45 -21.11 -1.33 -16.03
CA ASN A 45 -21.15 -0.99 -17.45
C ASN A 45 -19.80 -1.26 -18.15
N PRO A 46 -19.29 -2.50 -18.15
CA PRO A 46 -17.92 -2.78 -18.60
C PRO A 46 -17.68 -2.46 -20.09
N THR A 47 -18.69 -2.57 -20.94
CA THR A 47 -18.60 -2.28 -22.38
C THR A 47 -18.51 -0.79 -22.70
N LYS A 48 -18.81 0.10 -21.74
CA LYS A 48 -18.71 1.56 -21.88
C LYS A 48 -17.26 2.04 -21.91
N TYR A 49 -16.33 1.26 -21.37
CA TYR A 49 -14.95 1.67 -21.14
C TYR A 49 -13.99 0.87 -22.01
N ASN A 50 -13.01 1.56 -22.61
CA ASN A 50 -11.88 0.91 -23.27
C ASN A 50 -10.74 0.76 -22.24
N SER A 51 -10.30 -0.48 -22.01
CA SER A 51 -9.21 -0.81 -21.08
C SER A 51 -7.94 -0.01 -21.33
N ASP A 52 -7.60 0.27 -22.59
CA ASP A 52 -6.36 0.93 -22.98
C ASP A 52 -6.37 2.45 -22.70
N SER A 53 -7.55 2.99 -22.38
CA SER A 53 -7.77 4.42 -22.13
C SER A 53 -7.96 4.76 -20.64
N LEU A 54 -7.94 3.76 -19.76
CA LEU A 54 -8.18 3.99 -18.34
C LEU A 54 -7.02 4.77 -17.69
N GLU A 55 -7.36 5.77 -16.90
CA GLU A 55 -6.37 6.46 -16.07
C GLU A 55 -5.63 5.46 -15.17
N TYR A 56 -4.32 5.66 -15.02
CA TYR A 56 -3.49 4.81 -14.16
C TYR A 56 -4.04 4.67 -12.73
N SER A 57 -4.59 5.75 -12.17
CA SER A 57 -5.18 5.74 -10.83
C SER A 57 -6.41 4.82 -10.72
N VAL A 58 -7.21 4.73 -11.79
CA VAL A 58 -8.38 3.84 -11.87
C VAL A 58 -7.93 2.38 -12.00
N MET A 59 -6.91 2.11 -12.84
CA MET A 59 -6.32 0.78 -12.95
C MET A 59 -5.76 0.28 -11.61
N VAL A 60 -5.09 1.15 -10.85
CA VAL A 60 -4.63 0.85 -9.49
C VAL A 60 -5.81 0.54 -8.57
N ALA A 61 -6.88 1.34 -8.61
CA ALA A 61 -8.07 1.10 -7.78
C ALA A 61 -8.72 -0.25 -8.07
N LEU A 62 -8.93 -0.59 -9.35
CA LEU A 62 -9.44 -1.89 -9.80
C LEU A 62 -8.57 -3.04 -9.26
N ARG A 63 -7.25 -2.95 -9.43
CA ARG A 63 -6.30 -3.97 -8.94
C ARG A 63 -6.39 -4.17 -7.44
N GLU A 64 -6.34 -3.09 -6.65
CA GLU A 64 -6.32 -3.20 -5.19
C GLU A 64 -7.65 -3.75 -4.64
N LEU A 65 -8.79 -3.40 -5.25
CA LEU A 65 -10.09 -3.94 -4.86
C LEU A 65 -10.22 -5.43 -5.21
N ALA A 66 -9.84 -5.84 -6.43
CA ALA A 66 -9.84 -7.25 -6.83
C ALA A 66 -8.92 -8.11 -5.95
N LEU A 67 -7.73 -7.60 -5.59
CA LEU A 67 -6.83 -8.31 -4.67
C LEU A 67 -7.39 -8.39 -3.24
N GLU A 68 -8.11 -7.36 -2.78
CA GLU A 68 -8.75 -7.37 -1.47
C GLU A 68 -9.91 -8.35 -1.40
N GLU A 69 -10.71 -8.49 -2.46
CA GLU A 69 -11.77 -9.51 -2.56
C GLU A 69 -11.18 -10.92 -2.41
N VAL A 70 -10.13 -11.24 -3.18
CA VAL A 70 -9.43 -12.53 -3.10
C VAL A 70 -8.82 -12.75 -1.71
N ARG A 71 -8.24 -11.69 -1.11
CA ARG A 71 -7.68 -11.77 0.23
C ARG A 71 -8.77 -12.12 1.26
N LEU A 72 -9.91 -11.45 1.20
CA LEU A 72 -11.02 -11.71 2.12
C LEU A 72 -11.57 -13.13 1.98
N GLU A 73 -11.69 -13.62 0.75
CA GLU A 73 -12.24 -14.96 0.47
C GLU A 73 -11.26 -16.08 0.83
N LYS A 74 -9.99 -15.96 0.40
CA LYS A 74 -9.04 -17.09 0.42
C LYS A 74 -7.92 -16.94 1.45
N TYR A 75 -7.58 -15.71 1.82
CA TYR A 75 -6.43 -15.42 2.69
C TYR A 75 -6.74 -14.39 3.79
N PRO A 76 -7.84 -14.55 4.57
CA PRO A 76 -8.33 -13.52 5.47
C PRO A 76 -7.34 -13.16 6.59
N ALA A 77 -6.41 -14.05 6.91
CA ALA A 77 -5.37 -13.87 7.92
C ALA A 77 -4.23 -12.93 7.47
N TYR A 78 -4.06 -12.69 6.17
CA TYR A 78 -3.03 -11.78 5.67
C TYR A 78 -3.46 -10.32 5.73
N PRO A 79 -2.51 -9.38 5.96
CA PRO A 79 -2.82 -7.96 6.05
C PRO A 79 -3.36 -7.42 4.72
N SER A 80 -4.35 -6.53 4.79
CA SER A 80 -4.85 -5.82 3.61
C SER A 80 -3.80 -4.84 3.09
N ARG A 81 -3.61 -4.79 1.77
CA ARG A 81 -2.73 -3.81 1.11
C ARG A 81 -3.20 -2.36 1.32
N MET A 82 -4.48 -2.17 1.61
CA MET A 82 -5.08 -0.87 1.93
C MET A 82 -5.02 -0.53 3.43
N SER A 83 -4.63 -1.47 4.28
CA SER A 83 -4.46 -1.26 5.72
C SER A 83 -3.23 -2.00 6.25
N CYS A 84 -2.07 -1.69 5.66
CA CYS A 84 -0.78 -2.19 6.12
C CYS A 84 0.33 -1.17 5.89
N LEU A 85 1.50 -1.47 6.45
CA LEU A 85 2.74 -0.77 6.15
C LEU A 85 3.61 -1.65 5.25
N TYR A 86 4.13 -1.07 4.17
CA TYR A 86 5.11 -1.72 3.32
C TYR A 86 6.49 -1.65 3.96
N VAL A 87 7.10 -2.81 4.17
CA VAL A 87 8.39 -2.94 4.87
C VAL A 87 9.31 -3.88 4.12
N SER A 88 10.61 -3.73 4.36
CA SER A 88 11.67 -4.62 3.92
C SER A 88 12.09 -5.56 5.04
N LYS A 89 12.48 -6.79 4.69
CA LYS A 89 12.94 -7.78 5.66
C LYS A 89 14.35 -7.44 6.15
N THR A 90 15.19 -6.91 5.27
CA THR A 90 16.57 -6.55 5.57
C THR A 90 16.82 -5.05 5.44
N LEU A 91 17.85 -4.56 6.15
CA LEU A 91 18.30 -3.18 6.01
C LEU A 91 18.78 -2.89 4.59
N LYS A 92 19.45 -3.86 3.95
CA LYS A 92 19.92 -3.72 2.57
C LYS A 92 18.76 -3.49 1.59
N GLU A 93 17.71 -4.29 1.68
CA GLU A 93 16.51 -4.09 0.86
C GLU A 93 15.88 -2.70 1.07
N ALA A 94 15.81 -2.24 2.32
CA ALA A 94 15.30 -0.89 2.61
C ALA A 94 16.21 0.20 2.03
N ASP A 95 17.53 0.02 2.07
CA ASP A 95 18.50 0.93 1.48
C ASP A 95 18.38 0.99 -0.05
N ASP A 96 18.22 -0.17 -0.71
CA ASP A 96 17.99 -0.25 -2.16
C ASP A 96 16.68 0.48 -2.53
N TRP A 97 15.59 0.28 -1.78
CA TRP A 97 14.33 1.01 -1.98
C TRP A 97 14.48 2.52 -1.71
N GLY A 98 15.23 2.90 -0.68
CA GLY A 98 15.48 4.30 -0.33
C GLY A 98 16.22 5.04 -1.44
N LYS A 99 17.27 4.42 -2.00
CA LYS A 99 18.00 4.96 -3.15
C LYS A 99 17.09 5.13 -4.36
N TYR A 100 16.31 4.09 -4.70
CA TYR A 100 15.37 4.16 -5.81
C TYR A 100 14.33 5.28 -5.62
N PHE A 101 13.77 5.44 -4.41
CA PHE A 101 12.80 6.51 -4.13
C PHE A 101 13.43 7.90 -4.27
N ALA A 102 14.65 8.10 -3.79
CA ALA A 102 15.39 9.35 -3.97
C ALA A 102 15.66 9.65 -5.45
N GLU A 103 16.06 8.64 -6.25
CA GLU A 103 16.34 8.78 -7.69
C GLU A 103 15.12 9.25 -8.48
N ILE A 104 13.92 8.75 -8.16
CA ILE A 104 12.67 9.18 -8.80
C ILE A 104 12.08 10.47 -8.19
N GLY A 105 12.83 11.18 -7.37
CA GLY A 105 12.46 12.49 -6.80
C GLY A 105 11.48 12.42 -5.64
N ARG A 106 11.28 11.27 -4.99
CA ARG A 106 10.43 11.18 -3.80
C ARG A 106 11.21 11.62 -2.55
N PRO A 107 10.63 12.49 -1.69
CA PRO A 107 11.24 12.82 -0.40
C PRO A 107 11.51 11.56 0.41
N THR A 108 12.78 11.35 0.75
CA THR A 108 13.28 10.16 1.45
C THR A 108 14.15 10.64 2.61
N TYR A 109 13.71 10.38 3.84
CA TYR A 109 14.28 11.01 5.03
C TYR A 109 15.22 10.09 5.81
N SER A 110 14.77 8.87 6.08
CA SER A 110 15.50 7.92 6.91
C SER A 110 14.98 6.49 6.71
N ILE A 111 15.71 5.52 7.23
CA ILE A 111 15.24 4.13 7.34
C ILE A 111 15.04 3.82 8.81
N ALA A 112 13.82 3.43 9.17
CA ALA A 112 13.46 3.04 10.52
C ALA A 112 13.49 1.52 10.68
N LYS A 113 14.11 1.02 11.76
CA LYS A 113 13.91 -0.35 12.23
C LYS A 113 12.62 -0.39 13.06
N LEU A 114 11.73 -1.30 12.71
CA LEU A 114 10.41 -1.44 13.33
C LEU A 114 10.33 -2.72 14.15
N GLU A 115 9.76 -2.63 15.34
CA GLU A 115 9.25 -3.78 16.07
C GLU A 115 7.77 -3.97 15.73
N ILE A 116 7.42 -5.13 15.17
CA ILE A 116 6.07 -5.43 14.68
C ILE A 116 5.38 -6.40 15.63
N LYS A 117 4.19 -5.99 16.07
CA LYS A 117 3.18 -6.82 16.78
C LYS A 117 1.97 -7.01 15.86
N GLY A 118 1.99 -8.06 15.04
CA GLY A 118 0.96 -8.33 14.05
C GLY A 118 1.41 -9.34 13.00
N SER A 119 0.57 -9.56 11.99
CA SER A 119 0.89 -10.43 10.86
C SER A 119 1.69 -9.71 9.78
N CYS A 120 2.41 -10.48 8.98
CA CYS A 120 3.14 -10.01 7.81
C CYS A 120 2.90 -11.00 6.67
N PHE A 121 2.95 -10.50 5.44
CA PHE A 121 2.92 -11.31 4.23
C PHE A 121 4.19 -11.01 3.43
N VAL A 122 4.85 -12.07 2.98
CA VAL A 122 6.06 -11.99 2.16
C VAL A 122 5.70 -12.56 0.79
N LEU A 123 6.00 -11.79 -0.25
CA LEU A 123 5.83 -12.20 -1.66
C LEU A 123 6.88 -13.23 -2.06
#